data_AF-A0A944IRN9-F1
#
_entry.id   AF-A0A944IRN9-F1
#
_cell.length_a   1.000
_cell.length_b   1.000
_cell.length_c   1.000
_cell.angle_alpha   90.00
_cell.angle_beta   90.00
_cell.angle_gamma   90.00
#
_symmetry.space_group_name_H-M   'P 1'
#
loop_
_entity.id
_entity.type
_entity.pdbx_description
1 polymer ?
#
loop_
_entity_poly.entity_id
_entity_poly.type
_entity_poly.pdbx_seq_one_letter_code
_entity_poly.pdbx_strand_id
1 'polypeptide(L)'
;MDMILSVDETLGHIAWFFVIGLVIVGFLLAGFKLGQRVRAKEPPPPDPESQPHLPNGGAVHEVREERDPVEIPDGGLRPHEMQGYGNFGSTTSSHPDEVRAEREAAHQHVKGPYPHPQPGAPPDAGHGAHA
;
A
#
# COMPACT_ATOMS: atom_id res chain seq x y z
N MET A 1 -32.17 -13.06 -59.66
CA MET A 1 -30.81 -13.59 -59.37
C MET A 1 -30.06 -12.73 -58.35
N ASP A 2 -30.66 -11.66 -57.84
CA ASP A 2 -30.01 -10.66 -56.98
C ASP A 2 -29.77 -11.12 -55.54
N MET A 3 -30.61 -12.03 -55.03
CA MET A 3 -30.47 -12.59 -53.68
C MET A 3 -29.23 -13.50 -53.54
N ILE A 4 -28.85 -14.23 -54.60
CA ILE A 4 -27.66 -15.12 -54.56
C ILE A 4 -26.37 -14.29 -54.60
N LEU A 5 -26.33 -13.23 -55.42
CA LEU A 5 -25.20 -12.30 -55.47
C LEU A 5 -25.03 -11.53 -54.14
N SER A 6 -26.14 -11.13 -53.50
CA SER A 6 -26.12 -10.44 -52.21
C SER A 6 -25.62 -11.32 -51.04
N VAL A 7 -25.98 -12.62 -51.03
CA VAL A 7 -25.52 -13.56 -49.99
C VAL A 7 -24.02 -13.83 -50.12
N ASP A 8 -23.50 -13.99 -51.34
CA ASP A 8 -22.08 -14.19 -51.60
C ASP A 8 -21.23 -12.97 -51.20
N GLU A 9 -21.69 -11.76 -51.53
CA GLU A 9 -21.06 -10.51 -51.10
C GLU A 9 -21.06 -10.35 -49.57
N THR A 10 -22.19 -10.65 -48.91
CA THR A 10 -22.30 -10.59 -47.45
C THR A 10 -21.37 -11.60 -46.77
N LEU A 11 -21.29 -12.83 -47.30
CA LEU A 11 -20.36 -13.85 -46.80
C LEU A 11 -18.90 -13.42 -46.97
N GLY A 12 -18.57 -12.80 -48.11
CA GLY A 12 -17.25 -12.24 -48.39
C GLY A 12 -16.85 -11.16 -47.39
N HIS A 13 -17.76 -10.23 -47.09
CA HIS A 13 -17.53 -9.20 -46.06
C HIS A 13 -17.35 -9.80 -44.66
N ILE A 14 -18.19 -10.76 -44.27
CA ILE A 14 -18.06 -11.45 -42.98
C ILE A 14 -16.70 -12.13 -42.89
N ALA A 15 -16.31 -12.91 -43.90
CA ALA A 15 -15.01 -13.58 -43.95
C ALA A 15 -13.84 -12.58 -43.85
N TRP A 16 -13.94 -11.45 -44.56
CA TRP A 16 -12.94 -10.38 -44.51
C TRP A 16 -12.81 -9.76 -43.11
N PHE A 17 -13.92 -9.44 -42.46
CA PHE A 17 -13.90 -8.92 -41.09
C PHE A 17 -13.35 -9.94 -40.08
N PHE A 18 -13.63 -11.23 -40.26
CA PHE A 18 -13.03 -12.28 -39.44
C PHE A 18 -11.51 -12.34 -39.61
N VAL A 19 -11.01 -12.27 -40.84
CA VAL A 19 -9.56 -12.24 -41.11
C VAL A 19 -8.91 -11.02 -40.46
N ILE A 20 -9.49 -9.83 -40.61
CA ILE A 20 -8.99 -8.62 -39.95
C ILE A 20 -9.00 -8.80 -38.43
N GLY A 21 -10.09 -9.32 -37.86
CA GLY A 21 -10.20 -9.58 -36.43
C GLY A 21 -9.10 -10.52 -35.94
N LEU A 22 -8.81 -11.60 -36.67
CA LEU A 22 -7.72 -12.52 -36.36
C LEU A 22 -6.35 -11.86 -36.44
N VAL A 23 -6.13 -10.98 -37.43
CA VAL A 23 -4.87 -10.22 -37.55
C VAL A 23 -4.68 -9.31 -36.34
N ILE A 24 -5.72 -8.59 -35.92
CA ILE A 24 -5.66 -7.72 -34.74
C ILE A 24 -5.38 -8.53 -33.47
N VAL A 25 -6.09 -9.65 -33.27
CA VAL A 25 -5.86 -10.55 -32.12
C VAL A 25 -4.42 -11.08 -32.14
N GLY A 26 -3.93 -11.53 -33.29
CA GLY A 26 -2.56 -12.00 -33.46
C GLY A 26 -1.52 -10.92 -33.12
N PHE A 27 -1.75 -9.69 -33.56
CA PHE A 27 -0.90 -8.55 -33.24
C PHE A 27 -0.85 -8.26 -31.73
N LEU A 28 -2.01 -8.25 -31.06
CA LEU A 28 -2.10 -8.04 -29.61
C LEU A 28 -1.40 -9.15 -28.82
N LEU A 29 -1.61 -10.41 -29.21
CA LEU A 29 -0.93 -11.55 -28.58
C LEU A 29 0.59 -11.52 -28.79
N ALA A 30 1.05 -11.10 -29.97
CA ALA A 30 2.47 -10.91 -30.24
C ALA A 30 3.09 -9.84 -29.33
N GLY A 31 2.41 -8.70 -29.18
CA GLY A 31 2.82 -7.64 -28.25
C GLY A 31 2.86 -8.11 -26.79
N PHE A 32 1.82 -8.82 -26.34
CA PHE A 32 1.75 -9.40 -25.00
C PHE A 32 2.89 -10.40 -24.76
N LYS A 33 3.14 -11.32 -25.70
CA LYS A 33 4.22 -12.31 -25.61
C LYS A 33 5.59 -11.65 -25.60
N LEU A 34 5.78 -10.56 -26.35
CA LEU A 34 7.02 -9.78 -26.31
C LEU A 34 7.23 -9.15 -24.93
N GLY A 35 6.19 -8.55 -24.35
CA GLY A 35 6.23 -8.00 -22.98
C GLY A 35 6.55 -9.06 -21.92
N GLN A 36 5.92 -10.24 -22.00
CA GLN A 36 6.26 -11.37 -21.13
C GLN A 36 7.72 -11.80 -21.28
N ARG A 37 8.24 -11.88 -22.51
CA ARG A 37 9.64 -12.26 -22.77
C ARG A 37 10.63 -11.22 -22.24
N VAL A 38 10.26 -9.94 -22.21
CA VAL A 38 11.08 -8.88 -21.59
C VAL A 38 11.11 -9.06 -20.07
N ARG A 39 9.94 -9.21 -19.42
CA ARG A 39 9.86 -9.43 -17.97
C ARG A 39 10.57 -10.72 -17.52
N ALA A 40 10.54 -11.78 -18.33
CA ALA A 40 11.24 -13.01 -18.01
C ALA A 40 12.78 -12.90 -18.00
N LYS A 41 13.33 -11.80 -18.52
CA LYS A 41 14.77 -11.50 -18.40
C LYS A 41 15.11 -10.76 -17.11
N GLU A 42 14.11 -10.22 -16.42
CA GLU A 42 14.30 -9.61 -15.11
C GLU A 42 14.53 -10.72 -14.07
N PRO A 43 15.38 -10.49 -13.06
CA PRO A 43 15.56 -11.44 -11.97
C PRO A 43 14.22 -11.67 -11.25
N PRO A 44 14.01 -12.88 -10.71
CA PRO A 44 12.80 -13.16 -9.94
C PRO A 44 12.71 -12.21 -8.72
N PRO A 45 11.50 -11.95 -8.21
CA PRO A 45 11.33 -11.25 -6.94
C PRO A 45 12.21 -11.89 -5.85
N PRO A 46 12.76 -11.08 -4.92
CA PRO A 46 13.58 -11.59 -3.84
C PRO A 46 12.81 -12.65 -3.03
N ASP A 47 13.52 -13.69 -2.64
CA ASP A 47 12.99 -14.78 -1.81
C ASP A 47 12.54 -14.23 -0.44
N PRO A 48 11.46 -14.74 0.19
CA PRO A 48 11.08 -14.37 1.54
C PRO A 48 12.23 -14.47 2.55
N GLU A 49 13.11 -15.46 2.42
CA GLU A 49 14.28 -15.64 3.28
C GLU A 49 15.39 -14.62 3.00
N SER A 50 15.38 -14.02 1.81
CA SER A 50 16.27 -12.90 1.46
C SER A 50 15.76 -11.55 1.98
N GLN A 51 14.58 -11.52 2.59
CA GLN A 51 14.10 -10.31 3.26
C GLN A 51 15.05 -9.93 4.39
N PRO A 52 15.23 -8.63 4.67
CA PRO A 52 15.98 -8.18 5.83
C PRO A 52 15.41 -8.78 7.12
N HIS A 53 16.21 -9.57 7.81
CA HIS A 53 15.89 -10.07 9.15
C HIS A 53 16.24 -9.03 10.20
N LEU A 54 15.60 -9.11 11.37
CA LEU A 54 16.01 -8.30 12.51
C LEU A 54 17.49 -8.61 12.84
N PRO A 55 18.31 -7.60 13.15
CA PRO A 55 19.66 -7.85 13.62
C PRO A 55 19.65 -8.60 14.95
N ASN A 56 20.77 -9.22 15.33
CA ASN A 56 20.88 -10.03 16.55
C ASN A 56 20.45 -9.29 17.84
N GLY A 57 20.47 -7.95 17.83
CA GLY A 57 20.02 -7.09 18.94
C GLY A 57 18.51 -6.78 18.95
N GLY A 58 17.72 -7.39 18.07
CA GLY A 58 16.30 -7.06 17.89
C GLY A 58 16.08 -5.90 16.92
N ALA A 59 14.83 -5.44 16.79
CA ALA A 59 14.50 -4.34 15.89
C ALA A 59 15.26 -3.07 16.31
N VAL A 60 15.83 -2.35 15.35
CA VAL A 60 16.28 -0.98 15.62
C VAL A 60 15.01 -0.15 15.80
N HIS A 61 14.72 0.23 17.04
CA HIS A 61 13.61 1.11 17.32
C HIS A 61 13.90 2.50 16.77
N GLU A 62 12.91 3.10 16.12
CA GLU A 62 12.99 4.51 15.74
C GLU A 62 13.06 5.38 17.01
N VAL A 63 14.00 6.33 17.04
CA VAL A 63 13.95 7.41 18.04
C VAL A 63 12.81 8.32 17.63
N ARG A 64 11.68 8.17 18.29
CA ARG A 64 10.49 8.98 18.04
C ARG A 64 10.46 10.15 19.01
N GLU A 65 10.64 11.35 18.49
CA GLU A 65 10.50 12.58 19.26
C GLU A 65 9.03 12.86 19.58
N GLU A 66 8.71 13.03 20.86
CA GLU A 66 7.42 13.54 21.30
C GLU A 66 7.48 15.07 21.32
N ARG A 67 6.46 15.72 20.77
CA ARG A 67 6.38 17.19 20.67
C ARG A 67 5.42 17.72 21.72
N ASP A 68 5.84 18.76 22.43
CA ASP A 68 4.95 19.44 23.36
C ASP A 68 3.79 20.08 22.56
N PRO A 69 2.53 19.86 22.98
CA PRO A 69 1.39 20.48 22.35
C PRO A 69 1.46 22.00 22.58
N VAL A 70 1.22 22.77 21.51
CA VAL A 70 1.15 24.22 21.61
C VAL A 70 -0.24 24.60 22.14
N GLU A 71 -0.28 25.42 23.18
CA GLU A 71 -1.55 25.92 23.75
C GLU A 71 -2.29 26.77 22.71
N ILE A 72 -3.53 26.40 22.41
CA ILE A 72 -4.42 27.14 21.52
C ILE A 72 -5.48 27.83 22.40
N PRO A 73 -5.76 29.13 22.21
CA PRO A 73 -6.77 29.83 22.98
C PRO A 73 -8.17 29.21 22.86
N ASP A 74 -8.96 29.31 23.92
CA ASP A 74 -10.37 28.93 23.93
C ASP A 74 -11.15 29.76 22.90
N GLY A 75 -11.69 29.09 21.88
CA GLY A 75 -12.33 29.71 20.71
C GLY A 75 -11.62 29.46 19.38
N GLY A 76 -10.41 28.88 19.42
CA GLY A 76 -9.62 28.52 18.24
C GLY A 76 -8.97 29.74 17.57
N LEU A 77 -8.12 29.48 16.58
CA LEU A 77 -7.45 30.51 15.79
C LEU A 77 -7.96 30.48 14.36
N ARG A 78 -8.29 31.64 13.78
CA ARG A 78 -8.53 31.75 12.34
C ARG A 78 -7.21 31.60 11.59
N PRO A 79 -7.21 31.21 10.30
CA PRO A 79 -5.98 30.96 9.55
C PRO A 79 -4.97 32.12 9.55
N HIS A 80 -5.43 33.37 9.61
CA HIS A 80 -4.56 34.56 9.66
C HIS A 80 -4.05 34.89 11.08
N GLU A 81 -4.59 34.23 12.09
CA GLU A 81 -4.19 34.35 13.50
C GLU A 81 -3.20 33.26 13.91
N MET A 82 -2.95 32.28 13.03
CA MET A 82 -1.96 31.22 13.24
C MET A 82 -0.56 31.74 12.95
N GLN A 83 0.31 31.71 13.96
CA GLN A 83 1.72 32.07 13.81
C GLN A 83 2.44 31.08 12.89
N GLY A 84 3.39 31.56 12.08
CA GLY A 84 4.16 30.70 11.18
C GLY A 84 3.34 30.01 10.08
N TYR A 85 2.21 30.58 9.66
CA TYR A 85 1.28 29.99 8.68
C TYR A 85 0.72 28.62 9.10
N GLY A 86 0.53 28.40 10.40
CA GLY A 86 0.11 27.12 10.94
C GLY A 86 1.26 26.17 11.26
N ASN A 87 2.51 26.58 11.05
CA ASN A 87 3.68 25.91 11.59
C ASN A 87 3.98 26.43 12.99
N PHE A 88 3.18 26.00 13.97
CA PHE A 88 3.49 26.24 15.37
C PHE A 88 4.80 25.52 15.70
N GLY A 89 5.85 26.29 15.98
CA GLY A 89 7.12 25.73 16.43
C GLY A 89 6.88 24.99 17.74
N SER A 90 6.80 23.66 17.68
CA SER A 90 6.75 22.81 18.86
C SER A 90 8.17 22.48 19.29
N THR A 91 8.40 22.56 20.61
CA THR A 91 9.62 22.06 21.22
C THR A 91 9.52 20.56 21.43
N THR A 92 10.66 19.88 21.36
CA THR A 92 10.76 18.50 21.81
C THR A 92 10.43 18.47 23.30
N SER A 93 9.60 17.51 23.71
CA SER A 93 9.25 17.35 25.12
C SER A 93 10.48 17.06 25.96
N SER A 94 10.53 17.58 27.19
CA SER A 94 11.60 17.29 28.15
C SER A 94 11.54 15.86 28.68
N HIS A 95 10.36 15.23 28.68
CA HIS A 95 10.12 13.87 29.17
C HIS A 95 9.27 13.05 28.18
N PRO A 96 9.79 12.76 26.98
CA PRO A 96 9.01 12.16 25.89
C PRO A 96 8.47 10.75 26.24
N ASP A 97 9.20 9.99 27.07
CA ASP A 97 8.76 8.65 27.49
C ASP A 97 7.60 8.71 28.50
N GLU A 98 7.57 9.73 29.37
CA GLU A 98 6.47 9.94 30.31
C GLU A 98 5.21 10.42 29.60
N VAL A 99 5.35 11.37 28.67
CA VAL A 99 4.23 11.85 27.83
C VAL A 99 3.66 10.71 26.99
N ARG A 100 4.53 9.85 26.44
CA ARG A 100 4.09 8.63 25.75
C ARG A 100 3.35 7.69 26.69
N ALA A 101 3.93 7.37 27.85
CA ALA A 101 3.32 6.48 28.83
C ALA A 101 1.96 7.01 29.30
N GLU A 102 1.81 8.32 29.48
CA GLU A 102 0.55 8.98 29.83
C GLU A 102 -0.47 8.87 28.69
N ARG A 103 -0.07 9.12 27.44
CA ARG A 103 -0.92 8.97 26.25
C ARG A 103 -1.40 7.52 26.08
N GLU A 104 -0.50 6.56 26.29
CA GLU A 104 -0.80 5.13 26.24
C GLU A 104 -1.64 4.67 27.43
N ALA A 105 -1.44 5.24 28.61
CA ALA A 105 -2.24 4.95 29.80
C ALA A 105 -3.68 5.52 29.69
N ALA A 106 -3.83 6.69 29.06
CA ALA A 106 -5.13 7.32 28.80
C ALA A 106 -5.96 6.53 27.77
N HIS A 107 -5.30 5.86 26.83
CA HIS A 107 -5.92 4.81 26.04
C HIS A 107 -5.98 3.51 26.85
N GLN A 108 -6.99 3.38 27.71
CA GLN A 108 -7.29 2.12 28.39
C GLN A 108 -7.29 0.99 27.35
N HIS A 109 -6.23 0.19 27.37
CA HIS A 109 -6.04 -0.91 26.43
C HIS A 109 -7.23 -1.84 26.64
N VAL A 110 -8.22 -1.80 25.73
CA VAL A 110 -9.39 -2.66 25.85
C VAL A 110 -8.84 -4.07 25.81
N LYS A 111 -8.90 -4.77 26.95
CA LYS A 111 -8.49 -6.19 27.07
C LYS A 111 -9.56 -7.02 26.38
N GLY A 112 -9.60 -6.94 25.05
CA GLY A 112 -10.36 -7.86 24.22
C GLY A 112 -9.78 -9.26 24.37
N PRO A 113 -10.57 -10.32 24.22
CA PRO A 113 -10.06 -11.68 24.23
C PRO A 113 -9.14 -11.87 23.01
N TYR A 114 -7.84 -11.74 23.26
CA TYR A 114 -6.72 -11.85 22.33
C TYR A 114 -6.65 -10.76 21.23
N PRO A 115 -5.44 -10.28 20.86
CA PRO A 115 -5.26 -9.64 19.57
C PRO A 115 -5.68 -10.65 18.50
N HIS A 116 -6.53 -10.25 17.57
CA HIS A 116 -6.83 -11.11 16.42
C HIS A 116 -5.48 -11.40 15.74
N PRO A 117 -5.07 -12.68 15.57
CA PRO A 117 -3.86 -12.99 14.82
C PRO A 117 -3.99 -12.33 13.46
N GLN A 118 -3.04 -11.45 13.12
CA GLN A 118 -2.96 -10.93 11.75
C GLN A 118 -2.87 -12.16 10.83
N PRO A 119 -3.70 -12.25 9.77
CA PRO A 119 -3.67 -13.40 8.88
C PRO A 119 -2.25 -13.63 8.35
N GLY A 120 -1.61 -14.74 8.75
CA GLY A 120 -0.22 -15.06 8.41
C GLY A 120 0.81 -14.88 9.53
N ALA A 121 0.42 -14.42 10.71
CA ALA A 121 1.32 -14.35 11.87
C ALA A 121 1.65 -15.76 12.41
N PRO A 122 2.91 -16.04 12.77
CA PRO A 122 3.28 -17.30 13.42
C PRO A 122 2.56 -17.45 14.78
N PRO A 123 2.32 -18.69 15.23
CA PRO A 123 1.41 -18.98 16.35
C PRO A 123 1.84 -18.40 17.71
N ASP A 124 3.05 -17.90 17.83
CA ASP A 124 3.66 -17.30 19.03
C ASP A 124 3.70 -15.76 19.03
N ALA A 125 3.24 -15.11 17.96
CA ALA A 125 3.30 -13.65 17.78
C ALA A 125 2.48 -12.81 18.79
N GLY A 126 1.68 -13.46 19.66
CA GLY A 126 0.88 -12.81 20.70
C GLY A 126 1.50 -12.83 22.11
N HIS A 127 2.63 -13.51 22.31
CA HIS A 127 3.33 -13.51 23.59
C HIS A 127 4.38 -12.40 23.61
N GLY A 128 3.93 -11.17 23.82
CA GLY A 128 4.82 -10.04 24.09
C GLY A 128 5.73 -10.32 25.28
N ALA A 129 6.99 -9.91 25.18
CA ALA A 129 8.05 -10.06 26.18
C ALA A 129 7.85 -9.16 27.41
N HIS A 130 6.69 -9.26 28.06
CA HIS A 130 6.45 -8.74 29.39
C HIS A 130 6.50 -9.90 30.39
N ALA A 131 7.72 -10.23 30.83
CA ALA A 131 8.00 -11.00 32.02
C ALA A 131 9.12 -10.29 32.79
#